data_AF-A0A2G2YMG4-F1
#
_entry.id   AF-A0A2G2YMG4-F1
#
_cell.length_a   1.000
_cell.length_b   1.000
_cell.length_c   1.000
_cell.angle_alpha   90.00
_cell.angle_beta   90.00
_cell.angle_gamma   90.00
#
_symmetry.space_group_name_H-M   'P 1'
#
loop_
_entity.id
_entity.type
_entity.pdbx_description
1 polymer ?
#
loop_
_entity_poly.entity_id
_entity_poly.type
_entity_poly.pdbx_seq_one_letter_code
_entity_poly.pdbx_strand_id
1 'polypeptide(L)'
;MRNFKYIETIKQALENECPNTVSCADIVLSARDGVVMLGGPHIEMKTGRRGESKESYLAEVDNFIPNHNDSMSLVLSRFKTIGVDAQGTVALLGAHSVGRVHCVNIIHRLYPTVDPTLDPDYATYLKTRCPSPQPSPNVTEFARNDRETPMVWDNLYYKKGLLSVDQQLVSDPITYPFVEKFAASNSYFHAQFGKALIILSENNPLIGDEGEIRKRILDLHASPNNLHFDVEPSPLKGVLIDYNSILRDYSHQGIVYQSKVETNSNMQQLS
;
A
#
# COMPACT_ATOMS: atom_id res chain seq x y z
N MET A 1 -5.98 7.42 3.77
CA MET A 1 -4.59 7.52 3.27
C MET A 1 -3.71 8.19 4.32
N ARG A 2 -2.39 7.96 4.33
CA ARG A 2 -1.45 8.53 5.31
C ARG A 2 -0.08 8.73 4.67
N ASN A 3 0.83 9.36 5.40
CA ASN A 3 2.27 9.40 5.09
C ASN A 3 2.67 10.13 3.80
N PHE A 4 1.86 11.08 3.31
CA PHE A 4 2.23 11.95 2.19
C PHE A 4 3.55 12.71 2.43
N LYS A 5 3.91 12.97 3.70
CA LYS A 5 5.19 13.55 4.09
C LYS A 5 6.41 12.81 3.52
N TYR A 6 6.37 11.48 3.44
CA TYR A 6 7.52 10.71 2.92
C TYR A 6 7.64 10.81 1.41
N ILE A 7 6.51 10.88 0.70
CA ILE A 7 6.49 11.11 -0.74
C ILE A 7 7.07 12.50 -1.05
N GLU A 8 6.71 13.51 -0.26
CA GLU A 8 7.27 14.85 -0.36
C GLU A 8 8.79 14.86 -0.05
N THR A 9 9.24 14.14 0.97
CA THR A 9 10.68 14.00 1.27
C THR A 9 11.44 13.37 0.11
N ILE A 10 10.91 12.31 -0.49
CA ILE A 10 11.52 11.67 -1.68
C ILE A 10 11.57 12.66 -2.84
N LYS A 11 10.48 13.39 -3.08
CA LYS A 11 10.41 14.40 -4.13
C LYS A 11 11.45 15.49 -3.95
N GLN A 12 11.61 16.01 -2.73
CA GLN A 12 12.59 17.04 -2.43
C GLN A 12 14.03 16.55 -2.62
N ALA A 13 14.33 15.32 -2.21
CA ALA A 13 15.64 14.72 -2.46
C ALA A 13 15.94 14.58 -3.96
N LEU A 14 14.95 14.13 -4.75
CA LEU A 14 15.09 14.00 -6.20
C LEU A 14 15.21 15.34 -6.91
N GLU A 15 14.51 16.39 -6.47
CA GLU A 15 14.65 17.73 -7.05
C GLU A 15 16.01 18.36 -6.76
N ASN A 16 16.65 18.01 -5.64
CA ASN A 16 18.02 18.46 -5.34
C ASN A 16 19.07 17.77 -6.23
N GLU A 17 18.86 16.50 -6.58
CA GLU A 17 19.80 15.70 -7.37
C GLU A 17 19.56 15.86 -8.88
N CYS A 18 18.30 15.81 -9.31
CA CYS A 18 17.87 15.85 -10.70
C CYS A 18 16.63 16.75 -10.89
N PRO A 19 16.82 18.08 -10.91
CA PRO A 19 15.72 19.05 -10.99
C PRO A 19 14.78 18.80 -12.18
N ASN A 20 13.46 18.93 -11.96
CA ASN A 20 12.39 18.81 -12.95
C ASN A 20 12.45 17.53 -13.82
N THR A 21 12.97 16.44 -13.28
CA THR A 21 13.20 15.20 -14.05
C THR A 21 12.22 14.09 -13.68
N VAL A 22 12.00 13.86 -12.39
CA VAL A 22 11.16 12.75 -11.90
C VAL A 22 9.77 13.25 -11.54
N SER A 23 8.73 12.69 -12.14
CA SER A 23 7.34 13.03 -11.81
C SER A 23 6.92 12.44 -10.47
N CYS A 24 5.92 13.06 -9.84
CA CYS A 24 5.31 12.53 -8.63
C CYS A 24 4.61 11.18 -8.87
N ALA A 25 4.08 10.95 -10.08
CA ALA A 25 3.50 9.68 -10.47
C ALA A 25 4.52 8.53 -10.43
N ASP A 26 5.76 8.79 -10.84
CA ASP A 26 6.84 7.80 -10.77
C ASP A 26 7.39 7.63 -9.34
N ILE A 27 7.29 8.65 -8.47
CA ILE A 27 7.68 8.51 -7.05
C ILE A 27 6.77 7.54 -6.32
N VAL A 28 5.46 7.52 -6.63
CA VAL A 28 4.53 6.57 -6.00
C VAL A 28 4.91 5.11 -6.29
N LEU A 29 5.67 4.85 -7.36
CA LEU A 29 6.22 3.53 -7.64
C LEU A 29 7.25 3.05 -6.61
N SER A 30 7.79 3.94 -5.76
CA SER A 30 8.62 3.56 -4.60
C SER A 30 7.91 2.60 -3.63
N ALA A 31 6.59 2.45 -3.74
CA ALA A 31 5.84 1.38 -3.08
C ALA A 31 6.44 -0.02 -3.36
N ARG A 32 6.98 -0.26 -4.56
CA ARG A 32 7.66 -1.53 -4.90
C ARG A 32 8.89 -1.80 -4.04
N ASP A 33 9.61 -0.74 -3.65
CA ASP A 33 10.78 -0.87 -2.80
C ASP A 33 10.35 -1.25 -1.38
N GLY A 34 9.21 -0.73 -0.92
CA GLY A 34 8.56 -1.15 0.32
C GLY A 34 8.15 -2.62 0.32
N VAL A 35 7.66 -3.15 -0.82
CA VAL A 35 7.35 -4.58 -0.97
C VAL A 35 8.61 -5.43 -0.78
N VAL A 36 9.72 -5.06 -1.41
CA VAL A 36 11.01 -5.76 -1.28
C VAL A 36 11.51 -5.73 0.18
N MET A 37 11.40 -4.59 0.85
CA MET A 37 11.82 -4.45 2.26
C MET A 37 11.06 -5.36 3.22
N LEU A 38 9.83 -5.71 2.87
CA LEU A 38 8.98 -6.62 3.66
C LEU A 38 9.17 -8.09 3.24
N GLY A 39 10.13 -8.39 2.35
CA GLY A 39 10.41 -9.75 1.87
C GLY A 39 9.61 -10.17 0.64
N GLY A 40 8.97 -9.23 -0.02
CA GLY A 40 8.23 -9.45 -1.27
C GLY A 40 9.12 -9.45 -2.52
N PRO A 41 8.52 -9.61 -3.71
CA PRO A 41 9.27 -9.68 -4.96
C PRO A 41 9.84 -8.33 -5.36
N HIS A 42 10.98 -8.36 -6.04
CA HIS A 42 11.44 -7.24 -6.85
C HIS A 42 10.59 -7.15 -8.12
N ILE A 43 10.02 -5.97 -8.40
CA ILE A 43 9.11 -5.74 -9.51
C ILE A 43 9.69 -4.63 -10.38
N GLU A 44 10.14 -5.00 -11.58
CA GLU A 44 10.57 -4.03 -12.58
C GLU A 44 9.34 -3.30 -13.13
N MET A 45 9.22 -2.02 -12.80
CA MET A 45 8.13 -1.16 -13.25
C MET A 45 8.70 -0.09 -14.16
N LYS A 46 8.02 0.15 -15.29
CA LYS A 46 8.38 1.23 -16.21
C LYS A 46 8.23 2.58 -15.53
N THR A 47 9.16 3.48 -15.79
CA THR A 47 9.09 4.90 -15.43
C THR A 47 8.87 5.74 -16.69
N GLY A 48 8.75 7.06 -16.54
CA GLY A 48 8.48 7.98 -17.64
C GLY A 48 7.02 8.44 -17.70
N ARG A 49 6.24 8.27 -16.63
CA ARG A 49 4.96 8.95 -16.49
C ARG A 49 5.28 10.43 -16.33
N ARG A 50 5.04 11.27 -17.33
CA ARG A 50 5.47 12.69 -17.27
C ARG A 50 4.36 13.64 -16.90
N GLY A 51 3.10 13.19 -16.93
CA GLY A 51 1.98 14.04 -16.56
C GLY A 51 1.46 13.72 -15.17
N GLU A 52 1.65 14.65 -14.25
CA GLU A 52 0.74 14.79 -13.11
C GLU A 52 -0.53 15.49 -13.62
N SER A 53 -1.69 14.96 -13.26
CA SER A 53 -2.97 15.62 -13.54
C SER A 53 -3.01 16.96 -12.83
N LYS A 54 -3.37 18.03 -13.55
CA LYS A 54 -3.54 19.38 -12.98
C LYS A 54 -4.68 19.46 -11.97
N GLU A 55 -5.59 18.48 -12.00
CA GLU A 55 -6.78 18.42 -11.15
C GLU A 55 -6.82 17.10 -10.36
N SER A 56 -7.58 17.11 -9.26
CA SER A 56 -7.92 15.91 -8.49
C SER A 56 -9.41 15.66 -8.60
N TYR A 57 -9.78 14.42 -8.93
CA TYR A 57 -11.15 14.03 -9.22
C TYR A 57 -11.78 13.25 -8.06
N LEU A 58 -12.20 13.96 -7.01
CA LEU A 58 -12.78 13.34 -5.81
C LEU A 58 -14.00 12.48 -6.13
N ALA A 59 -14.87 12.93 -7.04
CA ALA A 59 -16.09 12.22 -7.42
C ALA A 59 -15.80 10.85 -8.10
N GLU A 60 -14.62 10.67 -8.67
CA GLU A 60 -14.24 9.42 -9.34
C GLU A 60 -13.71 8.36 -8.36
N VAL A 61 -13.28 8.77 -7.16
CA VAL A 61 -12.72 7.85 -6.15
C VAL A 61 -13.73 6.75 -5.81
N ASP A 62 -14.98 7.12 -5.53
CA ASP A 62 -16.02 6.17 -5.14
C ASP A 62 -16.49 5.28 -6.31
N ASN A 63 -16.28 5.73 -7.56
CA ASN A 63 -16.63 4.97 -8.76
C ASN A 63 -15.62 3.84 -9.04
N PHE A 64 -14.33 4.11 -8.82
CA PHE A 64 -13.25 3.23 -9.27
C PHE A 64 -12.55 2.46 -8.15
N ILE A 65 -12.55 2.94 -6.90
CA ILE A 65 -11.87 2.25 -5.79
C ILE A 65 -12.85 1.29 -5.08
N PRO A 66 -12.56 -0.03 -5.04
CA PRO A 66 -13.36 -0.97 -4.27
C PRO A 66 -13.39 -0.63 -2.78
N ASN A 67 -14.56 -0.77 -2.16
CA ASN A 67 -14.74 -0.64 -0.72
C ASN A 67 -14.52 -1.99 -0.01
N HIS A 68 -14.19 -1.95 1.28
CA HIS A 68 -13.92 -3.12 2.12
C HIS A 68 -15.11 -4.09 2.26
N ASN A 69 -16.32 -3.62 1.97
CA ASN A 69 -17.59 -4.33 2.06
C ASN A 69 -18.32 -4.46 0.71
N ASP A 70 -17.67 -4.12 -0.41
CA ASP A 70 -18.23 -4.36 -1.75
C ASP A 70 -18.44 -5.85 -2.01
N SER A 71 -19.35 -6.19 -2.94
CA SER A 71 -19.47 -7.55 -3.43
C SER A 71 -18.25 -7.95 -4.27
N MET A 72 -17.86 -9.22 -4.23
CA MET A 72 -16.74 -9.71 -5.05
C MET A 72 -16.98 -9.48 -6.56
N SER A 73 -18.23 -9.59 -7.01
CA SER A 73 -18.60 -9.27 -8.40
C SER A 73 -18.32 -7.82 -8.79
N LEU A 74 -18.52 -6.86 -7.89
CA LEU A 74 -18.23 -5.44 -8.11
C LEU A 74 -16.72 -5.19 -8.09
N VAL A 75 -16.00 -5.82 -7.16
CA VAL A 75 -14.54 -5.73 -7.09
C VAL A 75 -13.91 -6.25 -8.39
N LEU A 76 -14.30 -7.44 -8.84
CA LEU A 76 -13.82 -8.03 -10.09
C LEU A 76 -14.19 -7.18 -11.31
N SER A 77 -15.39 -6.60 -11.37
CA SER A 77 -15.78 -5.76 -12.50
C SER A 77 -14.97 -4.47 -12.57
N ARG A 78 -14.68 -3.83 -11.43
CA ARG A 78 -13.83 -2.64 -11.33
C ARG A 78 -12.39 -2.92 -11.75
N PHE A 79 -11.78 -3.99 -11.26
CA PHE A 79 -10.42 -4.36 -11.72
C PHE A 79 -10.39 -4.72 -13.20
N LYS A 80 -11.44 -5.33 -13.73
CA LYS A 80 -11.54 -5.65 -15.15
C LYS A 80 -11.58 -4.42 -16.05
N THR A 81 -12.14 -3.28 -15.60
CA THR A 81 -12.17 -2.05 -16.43
C THR A 81 -10.78 -1.47 -16.68
N ILE A 82 -9.81 -1.79 -15.82
CA ILE A 82 -8.40 -1.38 -15.95
C ILE A 82 -7.50 -2.53 -16.43
N GLY A 83 -8.09 -3.59 -16.98
CA GLY A 83 -7.35 -4.71 -17.59
C GLY A 83 -6.80 -5.74 -16.62
N VAL A 84 -7.13 -5.66 -15.32
CA VAL A 84 -6.75 -6.67 -14.32
C VAL A 84 -7.80 -7.78 -14.29
N ASP A 85 -7.39 -9.01 -14.55
CA ASP A 85 -8.28 -10.17 -14.53
C ASP A 85 -8.57 -10.67 -13.10
N ALA A 86 -9.38 -11.73 -12.98
CA ALA A 86 -9.73 -12.29 -11.68
C ALA A 86 -8.48 -12.75 -10.90
N GLN A 87 -7.53 -13.40 -11.56
CA GLN A 87 -6.31 -13.86 -10.92
C GLN A 87 -5.47 -12.68 -10.40
N GLY A 88 -5.29 -11.65 -11.21
CA GLY A 88 -4.58 -10.43 -10.83
C GLY A 88 -5.29 -9.68 -9.70
N THR A 89 -6.62 -9.70 -9.67
CA THR A 89 -7.43 -9.10 -8.59
C THR A 89 -7.15 -9.80 -7.26
N VAL A 90 -7.21 -11.14 -7.22
CA VAL A 90 -6.88 -11.93 -6.02
C VAL A 90 -5.41 -11.73 -5.61
N ALA A 91 -4.50 -11.58 -6.58
CA ALA A 91 -3.10 -11.28 -6.29
C ALA A 91 -2.98 -9.89 -5.63
N LEU A 92 -3.55 -8.83 -6.20
CA LEU A 92 -3.45 -7.47 -5.69
C LEU A 92 -4.06 -7.30 -4.29
N LEU A 93 -5.18 -7.96 -4.01
CA LEU A 93 -5.76 -8.00 -2.65
C LEU A 93 -4.82 -8.67 -1.63
N GLY A 94 -3.88 -9.49 -2.09
CA GLY A 94 -2.77 -10.01 -1.29
C GLY A 94 -1.88 -8.94 -0.66
N ALA A 95 -1.95 -7.68 -1.11
CA ALA A 95 -1.31 -6.55 -0.42
C ALA A 95 -1.81 -6.36 1.02
N HIS A 96 -2.97 -6.90 1.37
CA HIS A 96 -3.46 -6.97 2.75
C HIS A 96 -2.68 -7.96 3.65
N SER A 97 -1.67 -8.68 3.14
CA SER A 97 -0.68 -9.40 3.97
C SER A 97 0.04 -8.47 4.96
N VAL A 98 0.17 -7.17 4.62
CA VAL A 98 0.78 -6.18 5.50
C VAL A 98 -0.17 -5.03 5.83
N GLY A 99 0.19 -4.27 6.86
CA GLY A 99 -0.52 -3.04 7.20
C GLY A 99 -1.61 -3.21 8.25
N ARG A 100 -2.57 -2.29 8.23
CA ARG A 100 -3.60 -2.15 9.25
C ARG A 100 -4.91 -1.63 8.67
N VAL A 101 -6.01 -1.99 9.31
CA VAL A 101 -7.36 -1.49 9.02
C VAL A 101 -7.90 -0.74 10.23
N HIS A 102 -8.58 0.37 9.99
CA HIS A 102 -9.32 1.08 11.04
C HIS A 102 -10.56 0.29 11.48
N CYS A 103 -10.87 0.34 12.78
CA CYS A 103 -11.99 -0.41 13.34
C CYS A 103 -13.33 -0.12 12.65
N VAL A 104 -13.57 1.13 12.20
CA VAL A 104 -14.78 1.53 11.44
C VAL A 104 -15.07 0.63 10.23
N ASN A 105 -14.06 -0.03 9.65
CA ASN A 105 -14.20 -0.90 8.47
C ASN A 105 -14.37 -2.39 8.82
N ILE A 106 -14.39 -2.77 10.10
CA ILE A 106 -14.54 -4.17 10.52
C ILE A 106 -15.58 -4.37 11.64
N ILE A 107 -16.05 -3.32 12.29
CA ILE A 107 -17.01 -3.42 13.40
C ILE A 107 -18.32 -4.12 13.03
N HIS A 108 -18.76 -4.03 11.78
CA HIS A 108 -19.96 -4.74 11.30
C HIS A 108 -19.77 -6.26 11.29
N ARG A 109 -18.52 -6.75 11.28
CA ARG A 109 -18.20 -8.18 11.44
C ARG A 109 -18.06 -8.61 12.91
N LEU A 110 -18.02 -7.66 13.86
CA LEU A 110 -17.77 -7.95 15.28
C LEU A 110 -19.01 -7.73 16.17
N TYR A 111 -19.92 -6.85 15.76
CA TYR A 111 -21.07 -6.40 16.55
C TYR A 111 -22.37 -6.30 15.72
N PRO A 112 -23.54 -6.51 16.34
CA PRO A 112 -23.73 -6.99 17.72
C PRO A 112 -23.31 -8.45 17.90
N THR A 113 -23.31 -9.21 16.80
CA THR A 113 -22.89 -10.61 16.73
C THR A 113 -21.65 -10.71 15.85
N VAL A 114 -20.73 -11.61 16.22
CA VAL A 114 -19.54 -11.89 15.40
C VAL A 114 -19.97 -12.62 14.13
N ASP A 115 -19.44 -12.19 13.00
CA ASP A 115 -19.57 -12.87 11.72
C ASP A 115 -19.08 -14.33 11.85
N PRO A 116 -19.93 -15.33 11.56
CA PRO A 116 -19.59 -16.74 11.76
C PRO A 116 -18.46 -17.24 10.84
N THR A 117 -18.10 -16.47 9.81
CA THR A 117 -16.98 -16.79 8.91
C THR A 117 -15.63 -16.34 9.47
N LEU A 118 -15.60 -15.54 10.54
CA LEU A 118 -14.38 -15.21 11.26
C LEU A 118 -13.95 -16.36 12.18
N ASP A 119 -12.65 -16.61 12.22
CA ASP A 119 -12.04 -17.48 13.23
C ASP A 119 -12.38 -16.94 14.66
N PRO A 120 -12.94 -17.77 15.55
CA PRO A 120 -13.40 -17.32 16.87
C PRO A 120 -12.30 -16.73 17.76
N ASP A 121 -11.09 -17.29 17.70
CA ASP A 121 -9.94 -16.78 18.45
C ASP A 121 -9.48 -15.43 17.89
N TYR A 122 -9.51 -15.29 16.56
CA TYR A 122 -9.22 -14.02 15.91
C TYR A 122 -10.27 -12.96 16.21
N ALA A 123 -11.56 -13.31 16.20
CA ALA A 123 -12.64 -12.40 16.57
C ALA A 123 -12.51 -11.91 18.03
N THR A 124 -12.10 -12.80 18.94
CA THR A 124 -11.80 -12.43 20.33
C THR A 124 -10.69 -11.40 20.41
N TYR A 125 -9.58 -11.62 19.69
CA TYR A 125 -8.51 -10.63 19.56
C TYR A 125 -8.99 -9.32 18.93
N LEU A 126 -9.78 -9.37 17.86
CA LEU A 126 -10.27 -8.16 17.19
C LEU A 126 -11.15 -7.31 18.13
N LYS A 127 -11.95 -7.93 19.00
CA LYS A 127 -12.71 -7.21 20.04
C LYS A 127 -11.83 -6.50 21.08
N THR A 128 -10.61 -6.97 21.34
CA THR A 128 -9.68 -6.23 22.21
C THR A 128 -9.06 -5.02 21.50
N ARG A 129 -9.00 -5.05 20.16
CA ARG A 129 -8.45 -3.93 19.35
C ARG A 129 -9.52 -2.93 18.94
N CYS A 130 -10.75 -3.39 18.78
CA CYS A 130 -11.94 -2.64 18.40
C CYS A 130 -13.07 -2.91 19.41
N PRO A 131 -12.97 -2.34 20.63
CA PRO A 131 -13.89 -2.66 21.72
C PRO A 131 -15.25 -1.98 21.59
N SER A 132 -15.32 -0.87 20.84
CA SER A 132 -16.54 -0.09 20.65
C SER A 132 -17.33 -0.56 19.42
N PRO A 133 -18.64 -0.79 19.52
CA PRO A 133 -19.51 -1.01 18.36
C PRO A 133 -19.73 0.28 17.53
N GLN A 134 -19.43 1.46 18.09
CA GLN A 134 -19.43 2.74 17.39
C GLN A 134 -18.06 3.41 17.55
N PRO A 135 -17.03 2.95 16.82
CA PRO A 135 -15.72 3.55 16.89
C PRO A 135 -15.79 4.97 16.30
N SER A 136 -15.19 5.93 17.01
CA SER A 136 -15.10 7.29 16.50
C SER A 136 -14.13 7.34 15.33
N PRO A 137 -14.47 7.98 14.19
CA PRO A 137 -13.55 8.15 13.08
C PRO A 137 -12.33 9.01 13.45
N ASN A 138 -12.42 9.78 14.53
CA ASN A 138 -11.36 10.66 15.02
C ASN A 138 -10.40 9.97 16.00
N VAL A 139 -10.72 8.75 16.47
CA VAL A 139 -9.84 7.97 17.34
C VAL A 139 -9.12 6.93 16.48
N THR A 140 -7.80 6.85 16.63
CA THR A 140 -7.00 5.89 15.86
C THR A 140 -7.07 4.50 16.47
N GLU A 141 -8.23 3.85 16.33
CA GLU A 141 -8.41 2.42 16.64
C GLU A 141 -8.20 1.60 15.37
N PHE A 142 -7.32 0.60 15.44
CA PHE A 142 -6.96 -0.24 14.29
C PHE A 142 -6.57 -1.66 14.69
N ALA A 143 -6.79 -2.58 13.76
CA ALA A 143 -6.27 -3.94 13.79
C ALA A 143 -5.23 -4.14 12.68
N ARG A 144 -4.33 -5.12 12.85
CA ARG A 144 -3.43 -5.54 11.77
C ARG A 144 -4.20 -6.42 10.79
N ASN A 145 -3.95 -6.26 9.49
CA ASN A 145 -4.59 -7.06 8.45
C ASN A 145 -4.19 -8.54 8.56
N ASP A 146 -2.89 -8.80 8.76
CA ASP A 146 -2.37 -10.09 9.20
C ASP A 146 -1.90 -9.98 10.66
N ARG A 147 -2.38 -10.86 11.53
CA ARG A 147 -1.98 -10.90 12.94
C ARG A 147 -0.65 -11.61 13.16
N GLU A 148 -0.36 -12.63 12.37
CA GLU A 148 0.76 -13.55 12.56
C GLU A 148 2.05 -12.94 12.00
N THR A 149 1.98 -12.37 10.79
CA THR A 149 3.15 -11.79 10.09
C THR A 149 2.90 -10.35 9.60
N PRO A 150 2.50 -9.40 10.49
CA PRO A 150 2.00 -8.06 10.12
C PRO A 150 2.97 -7.14 9.35
N MET A 151 4.23 -7.55 9.21
CA MET A 151 5.33 -6.83 8.57
C MET A 151 6.14 -7.73 7.61
N VAL A 152 5.58 -8.87 7.19
CA VAL A 152 6.18 -9.76 6.20
C VAL A 152 5.24 -9.83 5.01
N TRP A 153 5.77 -9.66 3.82
CA TRP A 153 5.03 -9.80 2.57
C TRP A 153 5.00 -11.27 2.14
N ASP A 154 3.99 -11.99 2.61
CA ASP A 154 3.86 -13.43 2.41
C ASP A 154 2.44 -13.82 1.98
N ASN A 155 2.23 -15.12 1.79
CA ASN A 155 0.96 -15.70 1.36
C ASN A 155 0.08 -16.14 2.54
N LEU A 156 0.40 -15.78 3.79
CA LEU A 156 -0.39 -16.16 4.96
C LEU A 156 -1.76 -15.47 4.96
N TYR A 157 -1.84 -14.27 4.37
CA TYR A 157 -3.08 -13.56 4.06
C TYR A 157 -4.19 -14.47 3.51
N TYR A 158 -3.86 -15.35 2.55
CA TYR A 158 -4.83 -16.21 1.87
C TYR A 158 -5.46 -17.28 2.78
N LYS A 159 -4.99 -17.41 4.02
CA LYS A 159 -5.55 -18.32 5.02
C LYS A 159 -6.44 -17.63 6.05
N LYS A 160 -6.39 -16.30 6.17
CA LYS A 160 -7.04 -15.54 7.26
C LYS A 160 -7.53 -14.14 6.81
N GLY A 161 -8.54 -14.08 5.96
CA GLY A 161 -9.12 -12.82 5.47
C GLY A 161 -9.82 -12.00 6.57
N LEU A 162 -9.44 -10.73 6.74
CA LEU A 162 -9.98 -9.85 7.79
C LEU A 162 -11.19 -9.03 7.32
N LEU A 163 -11.14 -8.43 6.13
CA LEU A 163 -12.23 -7.63 5.59
C LEU A 163 -13.32 -8.54 5.02
N SER A 164 -14.53 -8.01 4.87
CA SER A 164 -15.61 -8.74 4.19
C SER A 164 -15.24 -9.08 2.75
N VAL A 165 -14.55 -8.18 2.04
CA VAL A 165 -14.03 -8.47 0.70
C VAL A 165 -12.96 -9.57 0.71
N ASP A 166 -12.09 -9.63 1.72
CA ASP A 166 -11.07 -10.69 1.83
C ASP A 166 -11.73 -12.05 2.03
N GLN A 167 -12.73 -12.13 2.92
CA GLN A 167 -13.46 -13.37 3.18
C GLN A 167 -14.26 -13.84 1.96
N GLN A 168 -14.74 -12.92 1.13
CA GLN A 168 -15.45 -13.29 -0.09
C GLN A 168 -14.56 -14.00 -1.12
N LEU A 169 -13.24 -13.80 -1.10
CA LEU A 169 -12.31 -14.49 -2.02
C LEU A 169 -12.36 -16.01 -1.88
N VAL A 170 -12.64 -16.53 -0.67
CA VAL A 170 -12.74 -17.98 -0.45
C VAL A 170 -14.13 -18.53 -0.71
N SER A 171 -15.15 -17.67 -0.70
CA SER A 171 -16.55 -18.05 -0.88
C SER A 171 -17.01 -17.93 -2.33
N ASP A 172 -16.31 -17.13 -3.13
CA ASP A 172 -16.65 -16.88 -4.53
C ASP A 172 -15.97 -17.93 -5.45
N PRO A 173 -16.74 -18.62 -6.32
CA PRO A 173 -16.22 -19.74 -7.12
C PRO A 173 -15.24 -19.30 -8.23
N ILE A 174 -15.24 -18.03 -8.62
CA ILE A 174 -14.31 -17.50 -9.63
C ILE A 174 -12.94 -17.27 -8.99
N THR A 175 -12.92 -16.78 -7.75
CA THR A 175 -11.69 -16.39 -7.04
C THR A 175 -11.05 -17.52 -6.23
N TYR A 176 -11.86 -18.44 -5.69
CA TYR A 176 -11.42 -19.54 -4.82
C TYR A 176 -10.24 -20.35 -5.39
N PRO A 177 -10.23 -20.79 -6.67
CA PRO A 177 -9.11 -21.57 -7.22
C PRO A 177 -7.77 -20.81 -7.23
N PHE A 178 -7.80 -19.48 -7.25
CA PHE A 178 -6.59 -18.66 -7.18
C PHE A 178 -6.11 -18.50 -5.74
N VAL A 179 -7.03 -18.36 -4.78
CA VAL A 179 -6.68 -18.36 -3.35
C VAL A 179 -5.92 -19.62 -2.98
N GLU A 180 -6.41 -20.80 -3.39
CA GLU A 180 -5.74 -22.08 -3.09
C GLU A 180 -4.31 -22.11 -3.63
N LYS A 181 -4.11 -21.67 -4.88
CA LYS A 181 -2.78 -21.61 -5.51
C LYS A 181 -1.84 -20.65 -4.79
N PHE A 182 -2.34 -19.47 -4.40
CA PHE A 182 -1.53 -18.49 -3.69
C PHE A 182 -1.20 -18.94 -2.27
N ALA A 183 -2.15 -19.52 -1.54
CA ALA A 183 -1.93 -20.10 -0.21
C ALA A 183 -0.93 -21.27 -0.23
N ALA A 184 -0.86 -22.02 -1.33
CA ALA A 184 0.06 -23.14 -1.50
C ALA A 184 1.48 -22.73 -1.92
N SER A 185 1.66 -21.58 -2.58
CA SER A 185 2.96 -21.17 -3.11
C SER A 185 3.18 -19.66 -3.01
N ASN A 186 4.08 -19.26 -2.10
CA ASN A 186 4.48 -17.87 -1.93
C ASN A 186 5.16 -17.30 -3.19
N SER A 187 5.99 -18.10 -3.87
CA SER A 187 6.63 -17.70 -5.12
C SER A 187 5.62 -17.48 -6.25
N TYR A 188 4.57 -18.29 -6.33
CA TYR A 188 3.50 -18.09 -7.30
C TYR A 188 2.70 -16.82 -7.00
N PHE A 189 2.35 -16.58 -5.74
CA PHE A 189 1.73 -15.33 -5.30
C PHE A 189 2.58 -14.12 -5.72
N HIS A 190 3.86 -14.10 -5.35
CA HIS A 190 4.79 -13.02 -5.69
C HIS A 190 4.85 -12.76 -7.20
N ALA A 191 4.95 -13.81 -8.01
CA ALA A 191 5.02 -13.67 -9.47
C ALA A 191 3.74 -13.07 -10.08
N GLN A 192 2.56 -13.48 -9.61
CA GLN A 192 1.29 -12.95 -10.13
C GLN A 192 1.01 -11.54 -9.59
N PHE A 193 1.38 -11.25 -8.34
CA PHE A 193 1.30 -9.91 -7.77
C PHE A 193 2.10 -8.92 -8.61
N GLY A 194 3.35 -9.25 -8.96
CA GLY A 194 4.18 -8.39 -9.81
C GLY A 194 3.55 -8.09 -11.17
N LYS A 195 2.99 -9.11 -11.84
CA LYS A 195 2.30 -8.92 -13.13
C LYS A 195 1.08 -8.01 -13.00
N ALA A 196 0.24 -8.24 -11.98
CA ALA A 196 -0.96 -7.45 -11.77
C ALA A 196 -0.63 -6.01 -11.37
N LEU A 197 0.42 -5.79 -10.58
CA LEU A 197 0.88 -4.47 -10.18
C LEU A 197 1.41 -3.67 -11.38
N ILE A 198 2.10 -4.31 -12.32
CA ILE A 198 2.54 -3.67 -13.57
C ILE A 198 1.31 -3.17 -14.35
N ILE A 199 0.29 -4.01 -14.56
CA ILE A 199 -0.95 -3.63 -15.24
C ILE A 199 -1.61 -2.43 -14.53
N LEU A 200 -1.76 -2.51 -13.20
CA LEU A 200 -2.34 -1.44 -12.40
C LEU A 200 -1.57 -0.12 -12.56
N SER A 201 -0.23 -0.19 -12.61
CA SER A 201 0.62 1.00 -12.73
C SER A 201 0.65 1.61 -14.14
N GLU A 202 0.29 0.84 -15.15
CA GLU A 202 0.25 1.26 -16.56
C GLU A 202 -1.18 1.63 -17.00
N ASN A 203 -2.11 1.76 -16.07
CA ASN A 203 -3.48 2.19 -16.35
C ASN A 203 -3.53 3.70 -16.64
N ASN A 204 -3.84 4.04 -17.90
CA ASN A 204 -4.03 5.41 -18.41
C ASN A 204 -2.99 6.45 -17.94
N PRO A 205 -1.67 6.18 -18.09
CA PRO A 205 -0.66 7.15 -17.70
C PRO A 205 -0.67 8.35 -18.65
N LEU A 206 -0.54 9.56 -18.10
CA LEU A 206 -0.27 10.75 -18.92
C LEU A 206 1.18 10.68 -19.43
N ILE A 207 1.33 10.72 -20.75
CA ILE A 207 2.61 10.62 -21.46
C ILE A 207 2.88 11.86 -22.31
N GLY A 208 4.15 12.11 -22.63
CA GLY A 208 4.54 13.28 -23.41
C GLY A 208 4.15 14.59 -22.72
N ASP A 209 3.48 15.47 -23.47
CA ASP A 209 3.12 16.83 -23.05
C ASP A 209 1.70 16.92 -22.43
N GLU A 210 1.06 15.79 -22.14
CA GLU A 210 -0.32 15.71 -21.62
C GLU A 210 -0.45 16.07 -20.12
N GLY A 211 0.67 16.32 -19.42
CA GLY A 211 0.66 16.83 -18.06
C GLY A 211 1.95 17.55 -17.67
N GLU A 212 2.21 17.66 -16.37
CA GLU A 212 3.37 18.40 -15.85
C GLU A 212 4.21 17.59 -14.86
N ILE A 213 5.50 17.95 -14.76
CA ILE A 213 6.37 17.50 -13.66
C ILE A 213 6.32 18.58 -12.59
N ARG A 214 5.66 18.32 -11.46
CA ARG A 214 5.62 19.28 -10.35
C ARG A 214 6.92 19.28 -9.59
N LYS A 215 7.22 20.37 -8.89
CA LYS A 215 8.35 20.44 -7.94
C LYS A 215 7.99 19.95 -6.55
N ARG A 216 6.71 20.01 -6.18
CA ARG A 216 6.17 19.47 -4.91
C ARG A 216 4.92 18.64 -5.18
N ILE A 217 4.65 17.65 -4.32
CA ILE A 217 3.50 16.75 -4.45
C ILE A 217 2.19 17.51 -4.19
N LEU A 218 2.23 18.47 -3.27
CA LEU A 218 1.06 19.22 -2.80
C LEU A 218 0.87 20.58 -3.51
N ASP A 219 1.63 20.86 -4.57
CA ASP A 219 1.45 22.07 -5.37
C ASP A 219 0.24 21.94 -6.29
N LEU A 220 -0.94 22.24 -5.75
CA LEU A 220 -2.10 22.58 -6.56
C LEU A 220 -2.04 24.07 -6.87
N HIS A 221 -1.55 24.44 -8.05
CA HIS A 221 -1.89 25.76 -8.59
C HIS A 221 -3.42 25.79 -8.80
N ALA A 222 -4.11 26.57 -7.96
CA ALA A 222 -5.53 26.98 -7.99
C ALA A 222 -6.58 26.05 -7.34
N SER A 223 -6.72 26.16 -6.02
CA SER A 223 -8.05 26.28 -5.37
C SER A 223 -7.94 27.32 -4.24
N PRO A 224 -8.92 28.23 -4.02
CA PRO A 224 -8.74 29.42 -3.17
C PRO A 224 -8.54 29.15 -1.67
N ASN A 225 -8.65 27.89 -1.24
CA ASN A 225 -8.58 27.52 0.17
C ASN A 225 -7.28 26.75 0.44
N ASN A 226 -6.18 27.51 0.54
CA ASN A 226 -4.87 27.03 0.94
C ASN A 226 -4.91 26.36 2.32
N LEU A 227 -4.72 25.04 2.37
CA LEU A 227 -4.19 24.37 3.55
C LEU A 227 -2.66 24.34 3.40
N HIS A 228 -1.99 25.31 4.04
CA HIS A 228 -0.54 25.29 4.21
C HIS A 228 -0.17 24.10 5.11
N PHE A 229 0.57 23.13 4.57
CA PHE A 229 1.32 22.17 5.36
C PHE A 229 2.79 22.58 5.34
N ASP A 230 3.24 23.21 6.43
CA ASP A 230 4.65 23.55 6.60
C ASP A 230 5.41 22.25 6.90
N VAL A 231 6.26 21.84 5.94
CA VAL A 231 7.25 20.78 6.14
C VAL A 231 8.58 21.48 6.40
N GLU A 232 9.06 21.45 7.65
CA GLU A 232 10.40 21.95 7.97
C GLU A 232 11.48 21.06 7.31
N PRO A 233 12.45 21.64 6.58
CA PRO A 233 13.49 20.89 5.93
C PRO A 233 14.51 20.37 6.96
N SER A 234 14.58 19.05 7.12
CA SER A 234 15.66 18.41 7.88
C SER A 234 16.90 18.21 6.99
N PRO A 235 18.12 18.54 7.44
CA PRO A 235 19.32 18.43 6.64
C PRO A 235 19.85 16.99 6.66
N LEU A 236 19.59 16.22 5.61
CA LEU A 236 20.29 14.94 5.38
C LEU A 236 21.29 15.12 4.23
N LYS A 237 22.57 15.17 4.60
CA LYS A 237 23.72 15.14 3.68
C LYS A 237 23.97 13.69 3.26
N GLY A 238 24.07 13.46 1.94
CA GLY A 238 24.55 12.21 1.34
C GLY A 238 23.41 11.29 0.92
N VAL A 239 23.22 11.17 -0.40
CA VAL A 239 22.18 10.34 -1.03
C VAL A 239 22.56 8.85 -0.93
N LEU A 240 22.24 8.27 0.21
CA LEU A 240 21.58 6.97 0.29
C LEU A 240 20.23 7.30 0.91
N ILE A 241 19.11 6.88 0.30
CA ILE A 241 17.83 6.90 1.00
C ILE A 241 18.05 6.01 2.21
N ASP A 242 18.31 6.59 3.38
CA ASP A 242 18.49 5.83 4.61
C ASP A 242 17.10 5.35 5.03
N TYR A 243 16.70 4.23 4.44
CA TYR A 243 15.47 3.55 4.78
C TYR A 243 15.43 3.15 6.26
N ASN A 244 16.58 3.10 6.96
CA ASN A 244 16.58 2.92 8.41
C ASN A 244 16.02 4.13 9.15
N SER A 245 16.09 5.35 8.61
CA SER A 245 15.45 6.53 9.22
C SER A 245 13.92 6.45 9.11
N ILE A 246 13.40 5.98 7.97
CA ILE A 246 11.98 5.69 7.76
C ILE A 246 11.53 4.58 8.71
N LEU A 247 12.33 3.52 8.87
CA LEU A 247 12.07 2.41 9.80
C LEU A 247 12.21 2.82 11.28
N ARG A 248 13.08 3.78 11.63
CA ARG A 248 13.21 4.35 12.98
C ARG A 248 11.99 5.17 13.38
N ASP A 249 11.37 5.88 12.45
CA ASP A 249 10.10 6.58 12.70
C ASP A 249 8.93 5.59 12.97
N TYR A 250 8.98 4.37 12.39
CA TYR A 250 8.11 3.26 12.80
C TYR A 250 8.46 2.70 14.19
N SER A 251 9.72 2.78 14.60
CA SER A 251 10.23 2.34 15.91
C SER A 251 9.82 3.28 17.05
N HIS A 252 9.71 4.59 16.80
CA HIS A 252 9.19 5.57 17.76
C HIS A 252 7.69 5.42 18.06
N GLN A 253 6.96 4.59 17.28
CA GLN A 253 5.61 4.09 17.60
C GLN A 253 5.64 2.78 18.44
N GLY A 254 6.78 2.43 19.03
CA GLY A 254 6.91 1.39 20.07
C GLY A 254 7.55 0.07 19.67
N ILE A 255 8.55 0.04 18.77
CA ILE A 255 9.23 -1.21 18.39
C ILE A 255 10.75 -1.01 18.38
N VAL A 256 11.48 -1.75 19.21
CA VAL A 256 12.95 -1.78 19.26
C VAL A 256 13.46 -2.79 18.24
N TYR A 257 14.40 -2.39 17.37
CA TYR A 257 15.23 -3.32 16.59
C TYR A 257 16.67 -3.26 17.09
N GLN A 258 17.20 -4.38 17.56
CA GLN A 258 18.65 -4.59 17.69
C GLN A 258 19.18 -5.08 16.33
N SER A 259 19.92 -4.24 15.61
CA SER A 259 20.72 -4.69 14.47
C SER A 259 22.07 -5.20 14.98
N LYS A 260 22.37 -6.49 14.71
CA LYS A 260 23.74 -6.98 14.68
C LYS A 260 24.31 -6.57 13.32
N VAL A 261 25.20 -5.59 13.31
CA VAL A 261 25.99 -5.20 12.15
C VAL A 261 27.26 -6.06 12.17
N GLU A 262 27.39 -6.99 11.22
CA GLU A 262 28.70 -7.55 10.86
C GLU A 262 29.28 -6.68 9.74
N THR A 263 30.32 -5.92 10.07
CA THR A 263 31.07 -5.09 9.14
C THR A 263 32.05 -5.94 8.36
N ASN A 264 31.87 -6.06 7.04
CA ASN A 264 32.96 -6.45 6.14
C ASN A 264 33.44 -5.20 5.39
N SER A 265 34.54 -4.64 5.89
CA SER A 265 35.40 -3.70 5.19
C SER A 265 36.13 -4.41 4.07
N ASN A 266 35.91 -4.00 2.81
CA ASN A 266 36.93 -3.89 1.76
C ASN A 266 36.30 -3.54 0.41
N MET A 267 36.43 -2.27 0.00
CA MET A 267 36.64 -1.92 -1.40
C MET A 267 37.27 -0.52 -1.47
N GLN A 268 38.60 -0.50 -1.46
CA GLN A 268 39.39 0.60 -2.00
C GLN A 268 39.78 0.25 -3.43
N GLN A 269 39.55 1.22 -4.32
CA GLN A 269 40.21 1.48 -5.60
C GLN A 269 40.19 0.38 -6.66
N LEU A 270 39.76 0.76 -7.87
CA LEU A 270 40.67 0.86 -9.02
C LEU A 270 40.02 1.67 -10.15
N SER A 271 40.80 2.62 -10.65
CA SER A 271 40.79 3.13 -12.02
C SER A 271 40.96 2.01 -13.03
#